data_AF-M1PJ74-F1
#
_entry.id   AF-M1PJ74-F1
#
_cell.length_a   1.000
_cell.length_b   1.000
_cell.length_c   1.000
_cell.angle_alpha   90.00
_cell.angle_beta   90.00
_cell.angle_gamma   90.00
#
_symmetry.space_group_name_H-M   'P 1'
#
loop_
_entity.id
_entity.type
_entity.pdbx_description
1 polymer ?
#
loop_
_entity_poly.entity_id
_entity_poly.type
_entity_poly.pdbx_seq_one_letter_code
_entity_poly.pdbx_strand_id
1 'polypeptide(L)'
;MFDYNLSLTLTTLLLCILIFWRSLVLRRQLVEKSGLLRIQMYKIEKMSQEIENNVPSGSDEKFQTSLKQATVTTELQKPRSSLVNNRKKIRSPERYSYVQNMLHAGMPKEEIASTLGMSGGEISQILKLTKLCCSSENGKNTSKTLSPA
;
A
#
# COMPACT_ATOMS: atom_id res chain seq x y z
N MET A 1 -22.20 -53.18 55.25
CA MET A 1 -22.70 -53.10 53.85
C MET A 1 -23.40 -51.77 53.55
N PHE A 2 -24.13 -51.19 54.52
CA PHE A 2 -24.79 -49.88 54.36
C PHE A 2 -23.84 -48.68 54.18
N ASP A 3 -22.64 -48.70 54.79
CA ASP A 3 -21.69 -47.58 54.71
C ASP A 3 -21.12 -47.33 53.31
N TYR A 4 -20.99 -48.40 52.50
CA TYR A 4 -20.51 -48.31 51.11
C TYR A 4 -21.55 -47.68 50.18
N ASN A 5 -22.84 -47.99 50.38
CA ASN A 5 -23.93 -47.39 49.61
C ASN A 5 -24.07 -45.90 49.92
N LEU A 6 -23.93 -45.51 51.20
CA LEU A 6 -23.96 -44.10 51.61
C LEU A 6 -22.80 -43.32 50.97
N SER A 7 -21.58 -43.86 51.03
CA SER A 7 -20.40 -43.26 50.41
C SER A 7 -20.55 -43.12 48.88
N LEU A 8 -21.10 -44.13 48.21
CA LEU A 8 -21.36 -44.09 46.76
C LEU A 8 -22.36 -42.98 46.41
N THR A 9 -23.47 -42.87 47.14
CA THR A 9 -24.48 -41.81 46.91
C THR A 9 -23.93 -40.39 47.13
N LEU A 10 -23.03 -40.22 48.10
CA LEU A 10 -22.41 -38.93 48.39
C LEU A 10 -21.47 -38.49 47.27
N THR A 11 -20.68 -39.42 46.72
CA THR A 11 -19.78 -39.14 45.60
C THR A 11 -20.53 -38.83 44.30
N THR A 12 -21.62 -39.54 44.02
CA THR A 12 -22.45 -39.27 42.83
C THR A 12 -23.19 -37.94 42.94
N LEU A 13 -23.71 -37.60 44.13
CA LEU A 13 -24.31 -36.29 44.39
C LEU A 13 -23.31 -35.16 44.18
N LEU A 14 -22.09 -35.29 44.71
CA LEU A 14 -21.03 -34.30 44.56
C LEU A 14 -20.62 -34.12 43.09
N LEU A 15 -20.53 -35.22 42.33
CA LEU A 15 -20.23 -35.18 40.90
C LEU A 15 -21.35 -34.51 40.10
N CYS A 16 -22.63 -34.77 40.43
CA CYS A 16 -23.78 -34.09 39.85
C CYS A 16 -23.76 -32.58 40.10
N ILE A 17 -23.42 -32.14 41.33
CA ILE A 17 -23.30 -30.72 41.67
C ILE A 17 -22.19 -30.04 40.86
N LEU A 18 -21.03 -30.70 40.70
CA LEU A 18 -19.91 -30.16 39.92
C LEU A 18 -20.26 -30.01 38.43
N ILE A 19 -20.93 -31.01 37.85
CA ILE A 19 -21.39 -30.95 36.45
C ILE A 19 -22.42 -29.84 36.28
N PHE A 20 -23.38 -29.72 37.21
CA PHE A 20 -24.39 -28.68 37.18
C PHE A 20 -23.77 -27.29 37.28
N TRP A 21 -22.80 -27.10 38.18
CA TRP A 21 -22.05 -25.86 38.33
C TRP A 21 -21.28 -25.50 37.06
N ARG A 22 -20.55 -26.47 36.48
CA ARG A 22 -19.87 -26.31 35.20
C ARG A 22 -20.86 -25.89 34.11
N SER A 23 -21.99 -26.58 33.98
CA SER A 23 -23.04 -26.26 33.01
C SER A 23 -23.57 -24.84 33.16
N LEU A 24 -23.78 -24.38 34.40
CA LEU A 24 -24.19 -23.00 34.68
C LEU A 24 -23.14 -21.97 34.27
N VAL A 25 -21.86 -22.22 34.57
CA VAL A 25 -20.76 -21.32 34.20
C VAL A 25 -20.61 -21.23 32.68
N LEU A 26 -20.68 -22.36 31.97
CA LEU A 26 -20.63 -22.37 30.50
C LEU A 26 -21.82 -21.61 29.89
N ARG A 27 -23.03 -21.77 30.44
CA ARG A 27 -24.21 -21.02 29.99
C ARG A 27 -24.03 -19.50 30.18
N ARG A 28 -23.45 -19.07 31.30
CA ARG A 28 -23.16 -17.64 31.54
C ARG A 28 -22.17 -17.08 30.51
N GLN A 29 -21.10 -17.82 30.22
CA GLN A 29 -20.09 -17.38 29.22
C GLN A 29 -20.65 -17.32 27.79
N LEU A 30 -21.60 -18.20 27.43
CA LEU A 30 -22.26 -18.17 26.13
C LEU A 30 -23.13 -16.92 25.94
N VAL A 31 -23.78 -16.45 27.01
CA VAL A 31 -24.59 -15.23 27.00
C VAL A 31 -23.70 -13.98 26.87
N GLU A 32 -22.54 -13.95 27.52
CA GLU A 32 -21.62 -12.81 27.41
C GLU A 32 -21.01 -12.69 26.01
N LYS A 33 -20.59 -13.82 25.41
CA LYS A 33 -20.03 -13.81 24.04
C LYS A 33 -21.09 -13.43 23.01
N SER A 34 -22.33 -13.92 23.13
CA SER A 34 -23.41 -13.54 22.21
C SER A 34 -23.84 -12.08 22.34
N GLY A 35 -23.74 -11.48 23.53
CA GLY A 35 -23.96 -10.05 23.74
C GLY A 35 -22.94 -9.17 23.00
N LEU A 36 -21.67 -9.56 23.02
CA LEU A 36 -20.60 -8.80 22.37
C LEU A 36 -20.69 -8.85 20.84
N LEU A 37 -21.08 -10.00 20.28
CA LEU A 37 -21.39 -10.15 18.86
C LEU A 37 -22.59 -9.28 18.43
N ARG A 38 -23.64 -9.19 19.26
CA ARG A 38 -24.79 -8.30 18.99
C ARG A 38 -24.41 -6.83 18.98
N ILE A 39 -23.55 -6.39 19.90
CA ILE A 39 -23.08 -5.00 19.96
C ILE A 39 -22.23 -4.67 18.71
N GLN A 40 -21.38 -5.61 18.27
CA GLN A 40 -20.59 -5.43 17.05
C GLN A 40 -21.47 -5.38 15.80
N MET A 41 -22.48 -6.26 15.69
CA MET A 41 -23.44 -6.23 14.58
C MET A 41 -24.23 -4.92 14.56
N TYR A 42 -24.71 -4.46 15.73
CA TYR A 42 -25.42 -3.19 15.83
C TYR A 42 -24.55 -1.99 15.40
N LYS A 43 -23.25 -2.02 15.71
CA LYS A 43 -22.31 -0.96 15.28
C LYS A 43 -22.07 -0.98 13.76
N ILE A 44 -21.98 -2.17 13.16
CA ILE A 44 -21.83 -2.32 11.72
C ILE A 44 -23.10 -1.84 11.01
N GLU A 45 -24.28 -2.23 11.50
CA GLU A 45 -25.57 -1.85 10.91
C GLU A 45 -25.83 -0.34 11.02
N LYS A 46 -25.47 0.28 12.14
CA LYS A 46 -25.54 1.73 12.29
C LYS A 46 -24.60 2.47 11.34
N MET A 47 -23.38 1.95 11.15
CA MET A 47 -22.40 2.53 10.22
C MET A 47 -22.82 2.34 8.76
N SER A 48 -23.41 1.20 8.40
CA SER A 48 -23.95 0.99 7.05
C SER A 48 -25.14 1.91 6.77
N GLN A 49 -26.00 2.13 7.77
CA GLN A 49 -27.13 3.05 7.64
C GLN A 49 -26.70 4.52 7.53
N GLU A 50 -25.62 4.91 8.21
CA GLU A 50 -25.03 6.25 8.08
C GLU A 50 -24.36 6.44 6.71
N ILE A 51 -23.72 5.40 6.16
CA ILE A 51 -23.19 5.41 4.79
C ILE A 51 -24.33 5.49 3.79
N GLU A 52 -25.40 4.70 3.93
CA GLU A 52 -26.54 4.71 3.02
C GLU A 52 -27.28 6.07 3.01
N ASN A 53 -27.39 6.73 4.17
CA ASN A 53 -27.98 8.08 4.25
C ASN A 53 -27.06 9.18 3.71
N ASN A 54 -25.72 8.98 3.74
CA ASN A 54 -24.74 9.96 3.21
C ASN A 54 -24.29 9.68 1.77
N VAL A 55 -24.64 8.52 1.20
CA VAL A 55 -24.41 8.18 -0.19
C VAL A 55 -25.70 8.50 -0.95
N PRO A 56 -25.83 9.69 -1.56
CA PRO A 56 -26.96 9.96 -2.42
C PRO A 56 -26.94 8.91 -3.54
N SER A 57 -28.03 8.16 -3.71
CA SER A 57 -28.13 7.01 -4.63
C SER A 57 -27.87 7.31 -6.12
N GLY A 58 -27.44 8.54 -6.46
CA GLY A 58 -26.93 8.95 -7.78
C GLY A 58 -25.44 9.34 -7.79
N SER A 59 -24.68 9.16 -6.71
CA SER A 59 -23.23 9.40 -6.69
C SER A 59 -22.49 8.36 -7.51
N ASP A 60 -22.99 7.14 -7.60
CA ASP A 60 -22.35 6.08 -8.39
C ASP A 60 -22.40 6.38 -9.88
N GLU A 61 -23.52 6.89 -10.41
CA GLU A 61 -23.59 7.29 -11.82
C GLU A 61 -22.69 8.50 -12.11
N LYS A 62 -22.67 9.50 -11.22
CA LYS A 62 -21.78 10.66 -11.38
C LYS A 62 -20.31 10.28 -11.23
N PHE A 63 -19.98 9.36 -10.34
CA PHE A 63 -18.63 8.83 -10.14
C PHE A 63 -18.19 7.98 -11.33
N GLN A 64 -19.04 7.08 -11.82
CA GLN A 64 -18.83 6.31 -13.05
C GLN A 64 -18.63 7.22 -14.26
N THR A 65 -19.44 8.27 -14.39
CA THR A 65 -19.33 9.25 -15.48
C THR A 65 -18.03 10.05 -15.36
N SER A 66 -17.68 10.48 -14.15
CA SER A 66 -16.41 11.17 -13.88
C SER A 66 -15.21 10.26 -14.12
N LEU A 67 -15.29 8.97 -13.79
CA LEU A 67 -14.26 7.97 -14.08
C LEU A 67 -14.13 7.72 -15.58
N LYS A 68 -15.24 7.62 -16.32
CA LYS A 68 -15.21 7.50 -17.78
C LYS A 68 -14.57 8.74 -18.41
N GLN A 69 -14.94 9.93 -17.95
CA GLN A 69 -14.33 11.18 -18.42
C GLN A 69 -12.85 11.29 -18.05
N ALA A 70 -12.46 10.86 -16.85
CA ALA A 70 -11.07 10.79 -16.41
C ALA A 70 -10.27 9.75 -17.23
N THR A 71 -10.89 8.63 -17.59
CA THR A 71 -10.27 7.61 -18.44
C THR A 71 -10.04 8.14 -19.85
N VAL A 72 -11.03 8.83 -20.44
CA VAL A 72 -10.91 9.45 -21.76
C VAL A 72 -9.83 10.52 -21.76
N THR A 73 -9.78 11.37 -20.73
CA THR A 73 -8.73 12.39 -20.61
C THR A 73 -7.35 11.76 -20.37
N THR A 74 -7.25 10.65 -19.65
CA THR A 74 -5.98 9.92 -19.44
C THR A 74 -5.52 9.18 -20.69
N GLU A 75 -6.44 8.59 -21.47
CA GLU A 75 -6.18 8.00 -22.78
C GLU A 75 -5.64 9.03 -23.77
N LEU A 76 -6.22 10.23 -23.78
CA LEU A 76 -5.77 11.37 -24.60
C LEU A 76 -4.48 12.01 -24.06
N GLN A 77 -4.28 11.99 -22.75
CA GLN A 77 -3.04 12.33 -22.07
C GLN A 77 -2.09 11.13 -22.01
N LYS A 78 -2.19 10.15 -22.92
CA LYS A 78 -1.18 9.08 -23.06
C LYS A 78 0.20 9.74 -22.99
N PRO A 79 0.96 9.54 -21.90
CA PRO A 79 2.21 10.24 -21.74
C PRO A 79 3.06 9.82 -22.92
N ARG A 80 3.59 10.80 -23.67
CA ARG A 80 4.44 10.61 -24.85
C ARG A 80 5.60 9.62 -24.64
N SER A 81 5.85 9.18 -23.41
CA SER A 81 6.63 8.00 -23.04
C SER A 81 6.45 6.76 -23.94
N SER A 82 5.22 6.42 -24.38
CA SER A 82 5.02 5.27 -25.28
C SER A 82 5.52 5.54 -26.71
N LEU A 83 5.55 6.80 -27.13
CA LEU A 83 6.18 7.27 -28.37
C LEU A 83 7.70 7.49 -28.23
N VAL A 84 8.23 7.58 -27.00
CA VAL A 84 9.68 7.73 -26.73
C VAL A 84 10.42 6.41 -26.84
N ASN A 85 9.77 5.26 -26.58
CA ASN A 85 10.39 3.95 -26.79
C ASN A 85 10.73 3.65 -28.27
N ASN A 86 10.20 4.43 -29.21
CA ASN A 86 10.51 4.29 -30.65
C ASN A 86 11.28 5.49 -31.23
N ARG A 87 11.84 6.36 -30.40
CA ARG A 87 12.66 7.49 -30.86
C ARG A 87 14.12 7.24 -30.52
N LYS A 88 14.90 6.99 -31.58
CA LYS A 88 16.33 7.29 -31.74
C LYS A 88 16.90 7.99 -30.51
N LYS A 89 17.77 7.28 -29.77
CA LYS A 89 18.70 7.78 -28.73
C LYS A 89 18.54 9.29 -28.53
N ILE A 90 17.59 9.70 -27.68
CA ILE A 90 17.39 11.12 -27.37
C ILE A 90 18.69 11.55 -26.69
N ARG A 91 19.59 12.15 -27.47
CA ARG A 91 20.87 12.64 -26.95
C ARG A 91 20.53 13.67 -25.89
N SER A 92 21.09 13.49 -24.69
CA SER A 92 21.05 14.51 -23.66
C SER A 92 21.44 15.85 -24.30
N PRO A 93 20.81 16.98 -23.93
CA PRO A 93 21.20 18.27 -24.45
C PRO A 93 22.70 18.47 -24.24
N GLU A 94 23.40 19.05 -25.22
CA GLU A 94 24.87 19.05 -25.25
C GLU A 94 25.49 19.64 -23.97
N ARG A 95 24.80 20.62 -23.36
CA ARG A 95 25.16 21.25 -22.08
C ARG A 95 25.37 20.24 -20.93
N TYR A 96 24.59 19.16 -20.87
CA TYR A 96 24.75 18.12 -19.84
C TYR A 96 26.06 17.33 -20.05
N SER A 97 26.41 17.06 -21.31
CA SER A 97 27.64 16.36 -21.68
C SER A 97 28.86 17.21 -21.33
N TYR A 98 28.84 18.51 -21.63
CA TYR A 98 29.93 19.42 -21.28
C TYR A 98 30.15 19.51 -19.77
N VAL A 99 29.09 19.68 -18.97
CA VAL A 99 29.20 19.72 -17.51
C VAL A 99 29.72 18.39 -16.96
N GLN A 100 29.27 17.26 -17.50
CA GLN A 100 29.76 15.94 -17.09
C GLN A 100 31.25 15.75 -17.43
N ASN A 101 31.68 16.15 -18.63
CA ASN A 101 33.07 16.05 -19.06
C ASN A 101 34.00 16.95 -18.22
N MET A 102 33.57 18.18 -17.92
CA MET A 102 34.33 19.08 -17.04
C MET A 102 34.42 18.55 -15.60
N LEU A 103 33.35 17.92 -15.10
CA LEU A 103 33.37 17.27 -13.80
C LEU A 103 34.31 16.05 -13.77
N HIS A 104 34.31 15.23 -14.84
CA HIS A 104 35.25 14.11 -14.97
C HIS A 104 36.70 14.57 -15.09
N ALA A 105 36.94 15.75 -15.65
CA ALA A 105 38.26 16.40 -15.67
C ALA A 105 38.67 16.98 -14.31
N GLY A 106 37.84 16.86 -13.27
CA GLY A 106 38.15 17.31 -11.91
C GLY A 106 37.86 18.79 -11.64
N MET A 107 37.15 19.48 -12.54
CA MET A 107 36.86 20.90 -12.38
C MET A 107 35.81 21.14 -11.27
N PRO A 108 36.06 22.07 -10.33
CA PRO A 108 35.09 22.43 -9.30
C PRO A 108 33.85 23.11 -9.91
N LYS A 109 32.70 22.96 -9.25
CA LYS A 109 31.40 23.39 -9.79
C LYS A 109 31.33 24.90 -10.03
N GLU A 110 32.03 25.65 -9.19
CA GLU A 110 32.11 27.10 -9.21
C GLU A 110 32.86 27.60 -10.46
N GLU A 111 33.90 26.87 -10.87
CA GLU A 111 34.69 27.15 -12.07
C GLU A 111 33.95 26.73 -13.34
N ILE A 112 33.21 25.61 -13.30
CA ILE A 112 32.29 25.20 -14.37
C ILE A 112 31.19 26.27 -14.58
N ALA A 113 30.61 26.77 -13.49
CA ALA A 113 29.58 27.81 -13.51
C ALA A 113 30.11 29.09 -14.18
N SER A 114 31.31 29.53 -13.79
CA SER A 114 31.97 30.68 -14.41
C SER A 114 32.27 30.46 -15.90
N THR A 115 32.76 29.27 -16.26
CA THR A 115 33.16 28.94 -17.65
C THR A 115 31.97 28.86 -18.59
N LEU A 116 30.83 28.35 -18.10
CA LEU A 116 29.60 28.21 -18.89
C LEU A 116 28.67 29.42 -18.77
N GLY A 117 29.04 30.45 -18.00
CA GLY A 117 28.19 31.61 -17.74
C GLY A 117 26.86 31.24 -17.05
N MET A 118 26.88 30.20 -16.22
CA MET A 118 25.73 29.67 -15.51
C MET A 118 25.80 29.99 -14.01
N SER A 119 24.65 30.00 -13.35
CA SER A 119 24.62 30.04 -11.89
C SER A 119 25.04 28.69 -11.28
N GLY A 120 25.63 28.71 -10.09
CA GLY A 120 25.95 27.47 -9.35
C GLY A 120 24.73 26.60 -9.06
N GLY A 121 23.54 27.22 -8.98
CA GLY A 121 22.25 26.52 -8.87
C GLY A 121 21.92 25.69 -10.11
N GLU A 122 22.12 26.24 -11.30
CA GLU A 122 21.90 25.54 -12.57
C GLU A 122 22.85 24.35 -12.74
N ILE A 123 24.14 24.52 -12.43
CA ILE A 123 25.11 23.41 -12.46
C ILE A 123 24.70 22.29 -11.50
N SER A 124 24.20 22.65 -10.32
CA SER A 124 23.70 21.68 -9.33
C SER A 124 22.45 20.93 -9.81
N GLN A 125 21.55 21.61 -10.53
CA GLN A 125 20.37 20.98 -11.14
C GLN A 125 20.76 20.03 -12.27
N ILE A 126 21.66 20.47 -13.16
CA ILE A 126 22.19 19.65 -14.25
C ILE A 126 22.84 18.37 -13.68
N LEU A 127 23.65 18.49 -12.63
CA LEU A 127 24.28 17.34 -11.99
C LEU A 127 23.27 16.34 -11.41
N LYS A 128 22.20 16.84 -10.79
CA LYS A 128 21.11 15.98 -10.27
C LYS A 128 20.39 15.26 -11.40
N LEU A 129 20.10 15.95 -12.50
CA LEU A 129 19.44 15.38 -13.67
C LEU A 129 20.32 14.31 -14.37
N THR A 130 21.63 14.56 -14.49
CA THR A 130 22.56 13.56 -15.05
C THR A 130 22.59 12.29 -14.19
N LYS A 131 22.59 12.41 -12.85
CA LYS A 131 22.52 11.25 -11.95
C LYS A 131 21.23 10.46 -12.11
N LEU A 132 20.08 11.13 -12.25
CA LEU A 132 18.80 10.49 -12.48
C LEU A 132 18.75 9.75 -13.82
N CYS A 133 19.33 10.33 -14.87
CA CYS A 133 19.42 9.73 -16.19
C CYS A 133 20.28 8.45 -16.17
N CYS A 134 21.49 8.50 -15.58
CA CYS A 134 22.35 7.31 -15.44
C CYS A 134 21.73 6.23 -14.54
N SER A 135 21.03 6.62 -13.46
CA SER A 135 20.37 5.64 -12.59
C SER A 135 19.19 4.94 -13.25
N SER A 136 18.54 5.60 -14.23
CA SER A 136 17.44 5.00 -15.01
C SER A 136 17.95 3.99 -16.05
N GLU A 137 19.15 4.15 -16.59
CA GLU A 137 19.78 3.16 -17.47
C GLU A 137 20.24 1.89 -16.71
N ASN A 138 20.72 2.02 -15.47
CA ASN A 138 21.29 0.88 -14.74
C ASN A 138 20.23 -0.14 -14.26
N GLY A 139 18.95 0.25 -14.19
CA GLY A 139 17.84 -0.65 -13.83
C GLY A 139 17.39 -1.61 -14.94
N LYS A 140 17.91 -1.47 -16.18
CA LYS A 140 17.56 -2.34 -17.32
C LYS A 140 18.53 -3.50 -17.56
N ASN A 141 19.67 -3.55 -16.86
CA ASN A 141 20.74 -4.51 -17.15
C ASN A 141 20.71 -5.78 -16.28
N THR A 142 19.84 -5.90 -15.29
CA THR A 142 19.80 -7.05 -14.37
C THR A 142 18.78 -8.13 -14.74
N SER A 143 17.99 -7.96 -15.81
CA SER A 143 16.95 -8.92 -16.20
C SER A 143 17.32 -9.84 -17.38
N LYS A 144 18.59 -9.88 -17.82
CA LYS A 144 19.03 -10.69 -18.98
C LYS A 144 19.94 -11.88 -18.68
N THR A 145 20.18 -12.24 -17.42
CA THR A 145 21.02 -13.41 -17.10
C THR A 145 20.29 -14.37 -16.16
N LEU A 146 19.26 -15.05 -16.67
CA LEU A 146 18.90 -16.38 -16.19
C LEU A 146 18.04 -17.13 -17.22
N SER A 147 18.69 -17.81 -18.16
CA SER A 147 18.10 -18.94 -18.87
C SER A 147 19.17 -20.04 -18.86
N PRO A 148 18.99 -21.13 -18.10
CA PRO A 148 19.90 -22.26 -18.13
C PRO A 148 19.66 -23.06 -19.42
N ALA A 149 20.76 -23.59 -19.95
CA ALA A 149 20.78 -24.62 -20.99
C ALA A 149 20.54 -26.00 -20.38
#